data_AF-A0A930FKD0-F1
#
_entry.id   AF-A0A930FKD0-F1
#
_cell.length_a   1.000
_cell.length_b   1.000
_cell.length_c   1.000
_cell.angle_alpha   90.00
_cell.angle_beta   90.00
_cell.angle_gamma   90.00
#
_symmetry.space_group_name_H-M   'P 1'
#
loop_
_entity.id
_entity.type
_entity.pdbx_description
1 polymer ?
#
loop_
_entity_poly.entity_id
_entity_poly.type
_entity_poly.pdbx_seq_one_letter_code
_entity_poly.pdbx_strand_id
1 'polypeptide(L)'
;IYGGGYYRRGHIQNALVGTSYDGLVKDSVILPDMDSIDYHFGLENPHHVGDSAVLCFRYQIFVTRSDVCLIKGIHSGHPEIVGVYDSLGGKK
;
A
#
# COMPACT_ATOMS: atom_id res chain seq x y z
N ILE A 1 -3.13 9.11 -1.35
CA ILE A 1 -3.23 7.68 -1.00
C ILE A 1 -3.41 7.55 0.51
N TYR A 2 -4.28 6.66 1.00
CA TYR A 2 -4.38 6.40 2.45
C TYR A 2 -3.04 5.92 3.02
N GLY A 3 -2.63 6.46 4.16
CA GLY A 3 -1.36 6.12 4.79
C GLY A 3 -1.48 4.99 5.81
N GLY A 4 -0.65 5.03 6.86
CA GLY A 4 -0.57 4.01 7.91
C GLY A 4 0.46 2.92 7.66
N GLY A 5 1.04 2.90 6.46
CA GLY A 5 2.10 1.98 6.09
C GLY A 5 3.48 2.63 5.95
N TYR A 6 3.71 3.84 6.43
CA TYR A 6 5.00 4.47 6.20
C TYR A 6 6.12 3.83 7.05
N TYR A 7 7.12 3.27 6.39
CA TYR A 7 8.38 2.88 7.03
C TYR A 7 9.50 3.79 6.53
N ARG A 8 10.05 4.62 7.41
CA ARG A 8 11.03 5.68 7.08
C ARG A 8 12.26 5.17 6.32
N ARG A 9 12.68 3.92 6.58
CA ARG A 9 13.84 3.27 5.90
C ARG A 9 13.43 2.44 4.69
N GLY A 10 12.19 2.62 4.23
CA GLY A 10 11.57 1.84 3.18
C GLY A 10 11.91 2.31 1.77
N HIS A 11 12.36 3.56 1.62
CA HIS A 11 12.68 4.19 0.33
C HIS A 11 11.51 4.10 -0.66
N ILE A 12 10.30 4.48 -0.22
CA ILE A 12 9.14 4.60 -1.12
C ILE A 12 9.48 5.67 -2.17
N GLN A 13 9.24 5.34 -3.44
CA GLN A 13 9.48 6.26 -4.55
C GLN A 13 8.29 6.36 -5.51
N ASN A 14 7.61 5.24 -5.78
CA ASN A 14 6.63 5.16 -6.85
C ASN A 14 5.38 4.41 -6.39
N ALA A 15 4.26 4.71 -7.03
CA ALA A 15 3.00 3.96 -6.96
C ALA A 15 2.51 3.64 -8.37
N LEU A 16 1.77 2.54 -8.50
CA LEU A 16 0.90 2.28 -9.65
C LEU A 16 -0.52 2.64 -9.25
N VAL A 17 -1.20 3.47 -10.04
CA VAL A 17 -2.53 4.02 -9.71
C VAL A 17 -3.52 3.74 -10.84
N GLY A 18 -4.73 3.30 -10.49
CA GLY A 18 -5.82 3.07 -11.45
C GLY A 18 -6.91 2.13 -10.94
N THR A 19 -7.84 1.77 -11.82
CA THR A 19 -9.01 0.91 -11.52
C THR A 19 -8.94 -0.48 -12.18
N SER A 20 -8.03 -0.66 -13.14
CA SER A 20 -7.81 -1.92 -13.85
C SER A 20 -6.33 -2.09 -14.15
N TYR A 21 -5.89 -3.32 -14.40
CA TYR A 21 -4.49 -3.63 -14.70
C TYR A 21 -3.97 -2.87 -15.92
N ASP A 22 -4.74 -2.84 -17.01
CA ASP A 22 -4.36 -2.15 -18.26
C ASP A 22 -4.38 -0.63 -18.13
N GLY A 23 -5.11 -0.10 -17.14
CA GLY A 23 -5.23 1.32 -16.86
C GLY A 23 -4.26 1.85 -15.80
N LEU A 24 -3.34 1.02 -15.29
CA LEU A 24 -2.39 1.45 -14.26
C LEU A 24 -1.38 2.45 -14.82
N VAL A 25 -1.27 3.60 -14.16
CA VAL A 25 -0.25 4.61 -14.43
C VAL A 25 0.75 4.63 -13.28
N LYS A 26 2.04 4.71 -13.62
CA LYS A 26 3.10 4.90 -12.62
C LYS A 26 3.23 6.38 -12.27
N ASP A 27 3.26 6.68 -10.98
CA ASP A 27 3.44 8.04 -10.47
C ASP A 27 4.43 8.07 -9.29
N SER A 28 5.09 9.20 -9.09
CA SER A 28 6.00 9.43 -7.99
C SER A 28 5.23 9.69 -6.69
N VAL A 29 5.75 9.19 -5.57
CA VAL A 29 5.14 9.37 -4.25
C VAL A 29 5.77 10.54 -3.52
N ILE A 30 4.93 11.45 -3.03
CA ILE A 30 5.33 12.52 -2.11
C ILE A 30 5.13 12.02 -0.68
N LEU A 31 6.24 11.87 0.05
CA LEU A 31 6.24 11.40 1.42
C LEU A 31 5.71 12.47 2.40
N PRO A 32 5.04 12.07 3.49
CA PRO A 32 4.74 13.00 4.58
C PRO A 32 6.03 13.50 5.23
N ASP A 33 5.93 14.64 5.91
CA ASP A 33 6.99 15.11 6.80
C ASP A 33 7.29 14.03 7.88
N MET A 34 8.55 13.90 8.27
CA MET A 34 9.00 12.91 9.23
C MET A 34 8.45 13.12 10.64
N ASP A 35 8.07 14.36 10.96
CA ASP A 35 7.45 14.69 12.25
C ASP A 35 5.91 14.57 12.21
N SER A 36 5.34 14.28 11.04
CA SER A 36 3.90 14.14 10.85
C SER A 36 3.46 12.67 10.84
N ILE A 37 2.28 12.41 11.40
CA ILE A 37 1.63 11.11 11.26
C ILE A 37 1.24 10.93 9.78
N ASP A 38 1.56 9.75 9.25
CA ASP A 38 1.30 9.35 7.87
C ASP A 38 -0.19 9.04 7.62
N TYR A 39 -1.07 10.03 7.72
CA TYR A 39 -2.49 9.86 7.37
C TYR A 39 -2.68 9.62 5.87
N HIS A 40 -1.82 10.22 5.05
CA HIS A 40 -1.82 10.04 3.60
C HIS A 40 -0.40 10.17 3.01
N PHE A 41 -0.22 9.59 1.83
CA PHE A 41 0.87 9.94 0.92
C PHE A 41 0.33 10.82 -0.22
N GLY A 42 1.14 11.77 -0.66
CA GLY A 42 0.88 12.53 -1.87
C GLY A 42 1.33 11.79 -3.13
N LEU A 43 0.85 12.25 -4.26
CA LEU A 43 1.24 11.83 -5.60
C LEU A 43 1.59 13.08 -6.41
N GLU A 44 2.57 13.01 -7.30
CA GLU A 44 2.98 14.17 -8.10
C GLU A 44 1.89 14.65 -9.06
N ASN A 45 1.04 13.74 -9.55
CA ASN A 45 -0.02 14.05 -10.50
C ASN A 45 -1.43 13.83 -9.88
N PRO A 46 -2.47 14.53 -10.38
CA PRO A 46 -3.84 14.28 -9.98
C PRO A 46 -4.35 12.94 -10.53
N HIS A 47 -5.13 12.22 -9.72
CA HIS A 47 -5.80 10.95 -10.06
C HIS A 47 -7.27 11.00 -9.65
N HIS A 48 -8.08 10.02 -10.07
CA HIS A 48 -9.49 10.00 -9.72
C HIS A 48 -9.71 9.50 -8.29
N VAL A 49 -10.67 10.13 -7.59
CA VAL A 49 -11.10 9.63 -6.28
C VAL A 49 -11.75 8.26 -6.46
N GLY A 50 -11.23 7.27 -5.72
CA GLY A 50 -11.66 5.86 -5.82
C GLY A 50 -10.65 4.96 -6.55
N ASP A 51 -9.64 5.53 -7.22
CA ASP A 51 -8.56 4.74 -7.80
C ASP A 51 -7.78 3.99 -6.71
N SER A 52 -7.34 2.78 -7.04
CA SER A 52 -6.46 1.99 -6.19
C SER A 52 -5.01 2.36 -6.43
N ALA A 53 -4.18 2.30 -5.38
CA ALA A 53 -2.74 2.54 -5.47
C ALA A 53 -1.96 1.32 -4.96
N VAL A 54 -0.99 0.83 -5.76
CA VAL A 54 -0.11 -0.27 -5.41
C VAL A 54 1.32 0.26 -5.24
N LEU A 55 1.89 0.00 -4.06
CA LEU A 55 3.26 0.37 -3.73
C LEU A 55 4.02 -0.90 -3.33
N CYS A 56 5.31 -0.96 -3.66
CA CYS A 56 6.20 -2.04 -3.25
C CYS A 56 7.55 -1.46 -2.85
N PHE A 57 7.95 -1.71 -1.61
CA PHE A 57 9.13 -1.10 -1.01
C PHE A 57 9.59 -1.91 0.21
N ARG A 58 10.76 -1.58 0.76
CA ARG A 58 11.28 -2.26 1.95
C ARG A 58 10.39 -1.95 3.16
N TYR A 59 10.00 -2.98 3.90
CA TYR A 59 8.97 -2.83 4.93
C TYR A 59 9.36 -3.47 6.26
N GLN A 60 8.85 -2.92 7.37
CA GLN A 60 8.79 -3.58 8.68
C GLN A 60 7.37 -3.40 9.23
N ILE A 61 6.52 -4.42 9.08
CA ILE A 61 5.09 -4.25 9.33
C ILE A 61 4.72 -4.02 10.79
N PHE A 62 5.44 -4.63 11.71
CA PHE A 62 5.14 -4.53 13.14
C PHE A 62 5.36 -3.12 13.74
N VAL A 63 5.94 -2.19 12.98
CA VAL A 63 6.06 -0.76 13.37
C VAL A 63 5.06 0.14 12.63
N THR A 64 4.11 -0.44 11.90
CA THR A 64 3.07 0.28 11.16
C THR A 64 1.68 -0.11 11.63
N ARG A 65 0.64 0.42 10.99
CA ARG A 65 -0.77 0.14 11.25
C ARG A 65 -1.49 -0.44 10.03
N SER A 66 -0.73 -1.08 9.14
CA SER A 66 -1.26 -1.74 7.95
C SER A 66 -1.85 -3.10 8.28
N ASP A 67 -2.84 -3.50 7.49
CA ASP A 67 -3.43 -4.84 7.54
C ASP A 67 -2.59 -5.83 6.72
N VAL A 68 -2.57 -7.08 7.16
CA VAL A 68 -1.95 -8.20 6.47
C VAL A 68 -3.04 -9.09 5.90
N CYS A 69 -3.18 -9.10 4.58
CA CYS A 69 -4.07 -10.01 3.87
C CYS A 69 -3.29 -11.21 3.34
N LEU A 70 -3.65 -12.42 3.79
CA LEU A 70 -3.07 -13.66 3.30
C LEU A 70 -3.85 -14.15 2.08
N ILE A 71 -3.16 -14.33 0.96
CA ILE A 71 -3.75 -14.77 -0.30
C ILE A 71 -3.10 -16.08 -0.72
N LYS A 72 -3.89 -17.12 -0.97
CA LYS A 72 -3.44 -18.38 -1.59
C LYS A 72 -3.86 -18.44 -3.06
N GLY A 73 -3.33 -19.41 -3.80
CA GLY A 73 -3.83 -19.76 -5.14
C GLY A 73 -3.42 -18.80 -6.27
N ILE A 74 -2.48 -17.87 -6.01
CA ILE A 74 -1.93 -16.97 -7.03
C ILE A 74 -1.31 -17.78 -8.19
N HIS A 75 -0.49 -18.78 -7.88
CA HIS A 75 0.18 -19.61 -8.89
C HIS A 75 -0.77 -20.48 -9.72
N SER A 76 -1.94 -20.81 -9.19
CA SER A 76 -2.96 -21.60 -9.88
C SER A 76 -4.00 -20.73 -10.61
N GLY A 77 -3.87 -19.41 -10.59
CA GLY A 77 -4.85 -18.49 -11.17
C GLY A 77 -6.18 -18.41 -10.41
N HIS A 78 -6.23 -18.91 -9.18
CA HIS A 78 -7.42 -18.93 -8.33
C HIS A 78 -7.12 -18.23 -6.99
N PRO A 79 -6.91 -16.90 -6.99
CA PRO A 79 -6.57 -16.16 -5.78
C PRO A 79 -7.73 -16.15 -4.79
N GLU A 80 -7.44 -16.45 -3.52
CA GLU A 80 -8.43 -16.47 -2.44
C GLU A 80 -7.83 -15.84 -1.18
N ILE A 81 -8.58 -14.94 -0.55
CA ILE A 81 -8.25 -14.39 0.77
C ILE A 81 -8.55 -15.44 1.82
N VAL A 82 -7.53 -15.86 2.58
CA VAL A 82 -7.66 -16.90 3.62
C VAL A 82 -7.51 -16.36 5.04
N GLY A 83 -7.17 -15.08 5.18
CA GLY A 83 -7.12 -14.42 6.48
C GLY A 83 -6.70 -12.97 6.36
N VAL A 84 -7.19 -12.15 7.30
CA VAL A 84 -6.81 -10.75 7.47
C VAL A 84 -6.37 -10.56 8.92
N TYR A 85 -5.23 -9.90 9.10
CA TYR A 85 -4.62 -9.65 10.40
C TYR A 85 -4.22 -8.18 10.52
N ASP A 86 -4.06 -7.70 11.74
CA ASP A 86 -3.38 -6.43 12.01
C ASP A 86 -1.85 -6.59 11.94
N SER A 87 -1.14 -5.47 12.08
CA SER A 87 0.32 -5.42 12.02
C SER A 87 1.05 -6.14 13.17
N LEU A 88 0.34 -6.50 14.25
CA LEU A 88 0.86 -7.19 15.41
C LEU A 88 0.48 -8.68 15.44
N GLY A 89 -0.22 -9.17 14.41
CA GLY A 89 -0.64 -10.56 14.28
C GLY A 89 -1.99 -10.88 14.92
N GLY A 90 -2.75 -9.88 15.37
CA GLY A 90 -4.13 -10.03 15.80
C GLY A 90 -5.04 -10.30 14.60
N LYS A 91 -6.02 -11.20 14.75
CA LYS A 91 -6.98 -11.53 13.69
C LYS A 91 -8.03 -10.43 13.55
N LYS A 92 -8.35 -10.04 12.32
CA LYS A 92 -9.48 -9.15 12.00
C LYS A 92 -10.72 -9.93 11.55
#